data_AF-A0AA40NDV9-F1
#
_entry.id   AF-A0AA40NDV9-F1
#
_cell.length_a   1.000
_cell.length_b   1.000
_cell.length_c   1.000
_cell.angle_alpha   90.00
_cell.angle_beta   90.00
_cell.angle_gamma   90.00
#
_symmetry.space_group_name_H-M   'P 1'
#
loop_
_entity.id
_entity.type
_entity.pdbx_description
1 polymer ?
#
loop_
_entity_poly.entity_id
_entity_poly.type
_entity_poly.pdbx_seq_one_letter_code
_entity_poly.pdbx_strand_id
1 'polypeptide(L)'
;MVLHGMQGTPYIYQGEEIGMTNPHFSQITDYRDVESHNMFAELNGQGRDADELLAILASKSRDNSRTPMQWDASQHAGFTEGEPWINLCDNAAEINVVAALNDTDSVFYT
;
A
#
# COMPACT_ATOMS: atom_id res chain seq x y z
N MET A 1 16.97 8.61 5.13
CA MET A 1 18.19 8.00 5.71
C MET A 1 18.25 7.89 7.26
N VAL A 2 17.19 8.18 8.04
CA VAL A 2 17.28 8.14 9.53
C VAL A 2 17.61 6.74 10.07
N LEU A 3 16.95 5.69 9.56
CA LEU A 3 17.14 4.31 10.06
C LEU A 3 18.43 3.66 9.51
N HIS A 4 18.79 3.95 8.26
CA HIS A 4 19.92 3.33 7.57
C HIS A 4 21.30 3.83 8.06
N GLY A 5 21.37 5.01 8.67
CA GLY A 5 22.60 5.56 9.25
C GLY A 5 22.95 5.04 10.65
N MET A 6 22.09 4.22 11.26
CA MET A 6 22.32 3.65 12.60
C MET A 6 23.20 2.39 12.53
N GLN A 7 23.84 2.03 13.65
CA GLN A 7 24.60 0.78 13.73
C GLN A 7 23.64 -0.42 13.72
N GLY A 8 23.72 -1.24 12.67
CA GLY A 8 22.92 -2.44 12.53
C GLY A 8 22.96 -2.97 11.09
N THR A 9 22.05 -3.89 10.80
CA THR A 9 21.82 -4.39 9.43
C THR A 9 20.52 -3.75 8.92
N PRO A 10 20.57 -2.86 7.92
CA PRO A 10 19.36 -2.26 7.37
C PRO A 10 18.54 -3.28 6.58
N TYR A 11 17.22 -3.09 6.59
CA TYR A 11 16.27 -3.81 5.77
C TYR A 11 15.39 -2.79 5.08
N ILE A 12 15.09 -3.04 3.81
CA ILE A 12 14.18 -2.23 2.99
C ILE A 12 12.99 -3.14 2.64
N TYR A 13 11.77 -2.67 2.87
CA TYR A 13 10.57 -3.38 2.45
C TYR A 13 10.22 -3.02 1.00
N GLN A 14 9.62 -3.96 0.24
CA GLN A 14 9.26 -3.71 -1.16
C GLN A 14 8.37 -2.46 -1.29
N GLY A 15 8.75 -1.53 -2.16
CA GLY A 15 8.04 -0.27 -2.37
C GLY A 15 8.49 0.87 -1.47
N GLU A 16 9.25 0.61 -0.40
CA GLU A 16 9.85 1.65 0.45
C GLU A 16 10.83 2.50 -0.36
N GLU A 17 11.60 1.85 -1.24
CA GLU A 17 12.62 2.49 -2.08
C GLU A 17 12.05 3.43 -3.15
N ILE A 18 10.76 3.31 -3.46
CA ILE A 18 10.05 4.25 -4.35
C ILE A 18 9.05 5.13 -3.59
N GLY A 19 8.96 5.00 -2.27
CA GLY A 19 8.05 5.79 -1.43
C GLY A 19 6.57 5.45 -1.62
N MET A 20 6.23 4.17 -1.81
CA MET A 20 4.82 3.72 -1.84
C MET A 20 4.07 4.14 -0.57
N THR A 21 2.81 4.53 -0.72
CA THR A 21 1.93 4.99 0.36
C THR A 21 0.79 4.01 0.61
N ASN A 22 -0.03 4.28 1.62
CA ASN A 22 -1.27 3.54 1.81
C ASN A 22 -2.20 3.74 0.58
N PRO A 23 -3.01 2.72 0.21
CA PRO A 23 -3.75 2.68 -1.05
C PRO A 23 -5.08 3.44 -1.10
N HIS A 24 -5.47 4.10 0.00
CA HIS A 24 -6.74 4.83 0.11
C HIS A 24 -8.00 4.01 -0.23
N PHE A 25 -8.01 2.72 0.14
CA PHE A 25 -9.19 1.87 0.01
C PHE A 25 -10.39 2.41 0.79
N SER A 26 -11.55 2.43 0.14
CA SER A 26 -12.77 3.08 0.63
C SER A 26 -13.91 2.11 0.93
N GLN A 27 -13.76 0.83 0.57
CA GLN A 27 -14.77 -0.19 0.82
C GLN A 27 -14.14 -1.38 1.55
N ILE A 28 -14.90 -2.04 2.43
CA ILE A 28 -14.43 -3.24 3.11
C ILE A 28 -14.04 -4.35 2.11
N THR A 29 -14.69 -4.39 0.95
CA THR A 29 -14.41 -5.33 -0.14
C THR A 29 -13.10 -5.07 -0.86
N ASP A 30 -12.42 -3.95 -0.62
CA ASP A 30 -11.08 -3.70 -1.16
C ASP A 30 -10.00 -4.43 -0.34
N TYR A 31 -10.28 -4.71 0.94
CA TYR A 31 -9.37 -5.39 1.85
C TYR A 31 -9.45 -6.92 1.69
N ARG A 32 -8.36 -7.60 2.07
CA ARG A 32 -8.21 -9.07 2.01
C ARG A 32 -7.78 -9.67 3.34
N ASP A 33 -7.25 -8.85 4.24
CA ASP A 33 -6.78 -9.24 5.55
C ASP A 33 -7.94 -9.71 6.44
N VAL A 34 -7.83 -10.93 6.93
CA VAL A 34 -8.88 -11.59 7.74
C VAL A 34 -9.18 -10.83 9.03
N GLU A 35 -8.17 -10.22 9.64
CA GLU A 35 -8.32 -9.43 10.86
C GLU A 35 -9.10 -8.14 10.57
N SER A 36 -8.80 -7.47 9.45
CA SER A 36 -9.53 -6.29 8.99
C SER A 36 -11.03 -6.60 8.77
N HIS A 37 -11.33 -7.72 8.11
CA HIS A 37 -12.72 -8.17 7.89
C HIS A 37 -13.43 -8.52 9.21
N ASN A 38 -12.76 -9.27 10.10
CA ASN A 38 -13.33 -9.65 11.39
C ASN A 38 -13.61 -8.44 12.28
N MET A 39 -12.64 -7.51 12.39
CA MET A 39 -12.78 -6.28 13.16
C MET A 39 -13.94 -5.43 12.63
N PHE A 40 -14.04 -5.26 11.31
CA PHE A 40 -15.12 -4.50 10.70
C PHE A 40 -16.48 -5.14 11.00
N ALA A 41 -16.63 -6.45 10.77
CA ALA A 41 -17.88 -7.16 10.99
C ALA A 41 -18.34 -7.11 12.46
N GLU A 42 -17.42 -7.31 13.40
CA GLU A 42 -17.70 -7.28 14.84
C GLU A 42 -18.17 -5.90 15.28
N LEU A 43 -17.40 -4.86 14.97
CA LEU A 43 -17.67 -3.50 15.46
C LEU A 43 -18.86 -2.85 14.76
N ASN A 44 -19.05 -3.10 13.47
CA ASN A 44 -20.24 -2.65 12.75
C ASN A 44 -21.50 -3.36 13.28
N GLY A 45 -21.39 -4.65 13.64
CA GLY A 45 -22.46 -5.39 14.31
C GLY A 45 -22.82 -4.84 15.70
N GLN A 46 -21.89 -4.15 16.35
CA GLN A 46 -22.11 -3.42 17.61
C GLN A 46 -22.68 -2.00 17.39
N GLY A 47 -22.96 -1.61 16.14
CA GLY A 47 -23.54 -0.31 15.78
C GLY A 47 -22.53 0.82 15.66
N ARG A 48 -21.22 0.52 15.55
CA ARG A 48 -20.23 1.55 15.18
C ARG A 48 -20.39 1.95 13.72
N ASP A 49 -20.06 3.20 13.45
CA ASP A 49 -20.19 3.78 12.12
C ASP A 49 -19.20 3.16 11.12
N ALA A 50 -19.68 2.80 9.94
CA ALA A 50 -18.88 2.12 8.93
C ALA A 50 -17.73 3.00 8.39
N ASP A 51 -17.97 4.31 8.23
CA ASP A 51 -16.97 5.24 7.71
C ASP A 51 -15.83 5.43 8.73
N GLU A 52 -16.17 5.49 10.03
CA GLU A 52 -15.17 5.50 11.10
C GLU A 52 -14.30 4.24 11.08
N LEU A 53 -14.91 3.06 10.90
CA LEU A 53 -14.17 1.79 10.83
C LEU A 53 -13.28 1.71 9.59
N LEU A 54 -13.74 2.20 8.44
CA LEU A 54 -12.95 2.28 7.21
C LEU A 54 -11.76 3.25 7.37
N ALA A 55 -11.94 4.38 8.06
CA ALA A 55 -10.84 5.29 8.37
C ALA A 55 -9.78 4.63 9.28
N ILE A 56 -10.22 3.81 10.25
CA ILE A 56 -9.29 3.00 11.07
C ILE A 56 -8.52 2.03 10.18
N LEU A 57 -9.21 1.29 9.30
CA LEU A 57 -8.57 0.33 8.39
C LEU A 57 -7.58 1.02 7.44
N ALA A 58 -7.93 2.17 6.87
CA ALA A 58 -7.05 2.94 6.01
C ALA A 58 -5.73 3.34 6.71
N SER A 59 -5.74 3.48 8.04
CA SER A 59 -4.55 3.82 8.83
C SER A 59 -3.82 2.62 9.45
N LYS A 60 -4.51 1.50 9.67
CA LYS A 60 -3.99 0.36 10.47
C LYS A 60 -3.92 -0.97 9.75
N SER A 61 -4.64 -1.15 8.66
CA SER A 61 -4.68 -2.45 7.98
C SER A 61 -3.30 -2.81 7.45
N ARG A 62 -2.92 -4.07 7.60
CA ARG A 62 -1.68 -4.62 7.03
C ARG A 62 -1.74 -4.70 5.51
N ASP A 63 -2.93 -4.67 4.93
CA ASP A 63 -3.08 -4.67 3.47
C ASP A 63 -2.53 -3.39 2.83
N ASN A 64 -2.35 -2.32 3.61
CA ASN A 64 -1.72 -1.09 3.14
C ASN A 64 -0.31 -1.33 2.57
N SER A 65 0.41 -2.33 3.08
CA SER A 65 1.75 -2.69 2.59
C SER A 65 1.76 -3.94 1.71
N ARG A 66 0.60 -4.49 1.35
CA ARG A 66 0.48 -5.75 0.56
C ARG A 66 -0.04 -5.53 -0.85
N THR A 67 -0.26 -4.27 -1.23
CA THR A 67 -0.69 -3.91 -2.58
C THR A 67 0.39 -4.33 -3.59
N PRO A 68 0.00 -4.57 -4.85
CA PRO A 68 0.94 -4.91 -5.92
C PRO A 68 2.11 -3.93 -5.99
N MET A 69 3.31 -4.46 -6.22
CA MET A 69 4.47 -3.61 -6.50
C MET A 69 4.24 -2.81 -7.78
N GLN A 70 4.59 -1.52 -7.75
CA GLN A 70 4.29 -0.56 -8.81
C GLN A 70 5.50 -0.44 -9.74
N TRP A 71 5.57 -1.28 -10.79
CA TRP A 71 6.72 -1.31 -11.70
C TRP A 71 6.70 -0.14 -12.70
N ASP A 72 5.56 0.13 -13.31
CA ASP A 72 5.40 1.18 -14.31
C ASP A 72 3.96 1.75 -14.32
N ALA A 73 3.68 2.64 -15.28
CA ALA A 73 2.36 3.26 -15.44
C ALA A 73 1.39 2.46 -16.35
N SER A 74 1.73 1.21 -16.67
CA SER A 74 0.86 0.33 -17.47
C SER A 74 -0.28 -0.27 -16.63
N GLN A 75 -1.10 -1.11 -17.25
CA GLN A 75 -2.19 -1.79 -16.58
C GLN A 75 -1.66 -2.60 -15.37
N HIS A 76 -2.36 -2.50 -14.24
CA HIS A 76 -1.94 -3.09 -12.97
C HIS A 76 -0.49 -2.74 -12.57
N ALA A 77 -0.02 -1.56 -12.96
CA ALA A 77 1.33 -1.07 -12.73
C ALA A 77 2.44 -2.04 -13.16
N GLY A 78 2.20 -2.84 -14.21
CA GLY A 78 3.12 -3.86 -14.69
C GLY A 78 3.27 -5.08 -13.77
N PHE A 79 2.45 -5.21 -12.72
CA PHE A 79 2.51 -6.33 -11.79
C PHE A 79 2.02 -7.65 -12.39
N THR A 80 0.96 -7.58 -13.20
CA THR A 80 0.33 -8.76 -13.80
C THR A 80 -0.46 -8.38 -15.05
N GLU A 81 -0.62 -9.34 -15.97
CA GLU A 81 -1.53 -9.23 -17.11
C GLU A 81 -2.98 -9.65 -16.75
N GLY A 82 -3.17 -10.31 -15.61
CA GLY A 82 -4.47 -10.76 -15.11
C GLY A 82 -5.08 -9.82 -14.07
N GLU A 83 -6.06 -10.30 -13.31
CA GLU A 83 -6.61 -9.53 -12.20
C GLU A 83 -5.73 -9.68 -10.95
N PRO A 84 -5.25 -8.58 -10.36
CA PRO A 84 -4.49 -8.65 -9.12
C PRO A 84 -5.41 -9.11 -7.98
N TRP A 85 -4.87 -9.92 -7.07
CA TRP A 85 -5.64 -10.48 -5.95
C TRP A 85 -6.13 -9.40 -4.96
N ILE A 86 -5.46 -8.25 -4.94
CA ILE A 86 -5.82 -7.04 -4.20
C ILE A 86 -5.59 -5.82 -5.11
N ASN A 87 -6.40 -4.77 -4.94
CA ASN A 87 -6.33 -3.57 -5.77
C ASN A 87 -4.99 -2.83 -5.62
N LEU A 88 -4.69 -1.97 -6.59
CA LEU A 88 -3.53 -1.09 -6.57
C LEU A 88 -3.75 0.12 -5.66
N CYS A 89 -2.65 0.79 -5.32
CA CYS A 89 -2.70 2.16 -4.81
C CYS A 89 -3.28 3.08 -5.89
N ASP A 90 -4.01 4.12 -5.48
CA ASP A 90 -4.57 5.13 -6.37
C ASP A 90 -3.48 5.92 -7.13
N ASN A 91 -2.29 6.04 -6.54
CA ASN A 91 -1.15 6.77 -7.09
C ASN A 91 -0.14 5.91 -7.88
N ALA A 92 -0.51 4.69 -8.28
CA ALA A 92 0.41 3.77 -8.97
C ALA A 92 0.92 4.30 -10.32
N ALA A 93 0.18 5.20 -10.96
CA ALA A 93 0.59 5.84 -12.20
C ALA A 93 1.71 6.87 -11.98
N GLU A 94 1.73 7.56 -10.83
CA GLU A 94 2.75 8.55 -10.48
C GLU A 94 3.95 7.93 -9.76
N ILE A 95 3.70 7.05 -8.79
CA ILE A 95 4.75 6.39 -8.00
C ILE A 95 5.00 5.01 -8.60
N ASN A 96 6.09 4.84 -9.35
CA ASN A 96 6.48 3.54 -9.86
C ASN A 96 7.99 3.49 -10.12
N VAL A 97 8.52 2.27 -10.28
CA VAL A 97 9.96 2.03 -10.47
C VAL A 97 10.49 2.73 -11.71
N VAL A 98 9.76 2.70 -12.84
CA VAL A 98 10.18 3.40 -14.06
C VAL A 98 10.30 4.91 -13.84
N ALA A 99 9.32 5.53 -13.16
CA ALA A 99 9.38 6.95 -12.83
C ALA A 99 10.56 7.25 -11.87
N ALA A 100 10.72 6.46 -10.82
CA ALA A 100 11.80 6.63 -9.84
C ALA A 100 13.20 6.48 -10.44
N LEU A 101 13.41 5.52 -11.36
CA LEU A 101 14.70 5.34 -12.04
C LEU A 101 15.04 6.45 -13.05
N ASN A 102 14.02 7.13 -13.59
CA ASN A 102 14.22 8.23 -14.54
C ASN A 102 14.51 9.57 -13.85
N ASP A 103 14.18 9.70 -12.57
CA ASP A 103 14.45 10.88 -11.75
C ASP A 103 15.64 10.63 -10.83
N THR A 104 16.75 11.33 -11.06
CA THR A 104 17.97 11.19 -10.26
C THR A 104 17.84 11.72 -8.83
N ASP A 105 16.82 12.55 -8.58
CA ASP A 105 16.51 13.09 -7.25
C ASP A 105 15.41 12.27 -6.54
N SER A 106 15.06 11.09 -7.07
CA SER A 106 14.02 10.24 -6.49
C SER A 106 14.45 9.55 -5.18
N VAL A 107 13.45 9.01 -4.46
CA VAL A 107 13.67 8.22 -3.23
C VAL A 107 14.61 7.04 -3.47
N PHE A 108 14.59 6.45 -4.68
CA PHE A 108 15.41 5.29 -5.03
C PHE A 108 16.91 5.57 -4.93
N TYR A 109 17.33 6.81 -5.16
CA TYR A 109 18.73 7.24 -5.11
C TYR A 109 19.13 7.92 -3.79
N THR A 110 18.23 7.98 -2.80
CA THR A 110 18.39 8.74 -1.54
C THR A 110 18.94 7.91 -0.37
#